data_AF-A0A0Q5BXQ4-F1
#
_entry.id   AF-A0A0Q5BXQ4-F1
#
_cell.length_a   1.000
_cell.length_b   1.000
_cell.length_c   1.000
_cell.angle_alpha   90.00
_cell.angle_beta   90.00
_cell.angle_gamma   90.00
#
_symmetry.space_group_name_H-M   'P 1'
#
loop_
_entity.id
_entity.type
_entity.pdbx_description
1 polymer ?
#
loop_
_entity_poly.entity_id
_entity_poly.type
_entity_poly.pdbx_seq_one_letter_code
_entity_poly.pdbx_strand_id
1 'polypeptide(L)'
;MTDPRPRPRRRRWPVLLAVLAAVLVYATVVLTYAGGIRDSSEGCETVIAGADPVTVKLQPAEVDAARQRLEFQMTLVPSEGLTSSDGYTAEETISLVTFPVDGPSVLTFPAGEVLDSSVQSDFAEGTVEEWPFDSYRADLTTFAFLGEDDHDDHEHTAVPTRVCIDDSVPGWHLNTVTAAQPGDSVPTADGDEALTSVIITATRSASTVAFGIVLLGMMAVTPVLVLFVAISAYTGRRRVEATLTSWIGAMLFAVIPLRNFLPGSPPVGSWIDYLVVLWVIAGLVTGLAIYIAAWNRWGHRAIPRQPAPARSDEL
;
A
#
# COMPACT_ATOMS: atom_id res chain seq x y z
N MET A 1 1.68 18.55 68.16
CA MET A 1 2.68 18.29 67.10
C MET A 1 2.05 17.32 66.11
N THR A 2 1.59 17.84 64.97
CA THR A 2 1.04 17.05 63.85
C THR A 2 2.19 16.64 62.93
N ASP A 3 2.47 15.35 62.88
CA ASP A 3 3.46 14.75 61.99
C ASP A 3 2.99 14.86 60.52
N PRO A 4 3.76 15.49 59.61
CA PRO A 4 3.37 15.61 58.21
C PRO A 4 3.61 14.26 57.50
N ARG A 5 2.53 13.53 57.24
CA ARG A 5 2.58 12.31 56.40
C ARG A 5 3.26 12.64 55.05
N PRO A 6 4.31 11.91 54.64
CA PRO A 6 4.99 12.17 53.38
C PRO A 6 4.02 11.91 52.22
N ARG A 7 3.80 12.94 51.38
CA ARG A 7 3.01 12.80 50.15
C ARG A 7 3.70 11.79 49.24
N PRO A 8 3.02 10.74 48.74
CA PRO A 8 3.66 9.78 47.85
C PRO A 8 4.06 10.50 46.58
N ARG A 9 5.37 10.56 46.31
CA ARG A 9 5.96 11.13 45.10
C ARG A 9 5.37 10.37 43.91
N ARG A 10 4.35 10.93 43.25
CA ARG A 10 3.74 10.36 42.03
C ARG A 10 4.88 10.06 41.05
N ARG A 11 5.21 8.78 40.91
CA ARG A 11 6.34 8.30 40.13
C ARG A 11 6.07 8.73 38.69
N ARG A 12 6.82 9.71 38.16
CA ARG A 12 6.68 10.23 36.78
C ARG A 12 7.18 9.25 35.71
N TRP A 13 7.72 8.11 36.13
CA TRP A 13 8.21 7.04 35.27
C TRP A 13 7.26 6.55 34.16
N PRO A 14 5.95 6.31 34.37
CA PRO A 14 5.09 5.80 33.31
C PRO A 14 4.86 6.84 32.21
N VAL A 15 4.86 8.14 32.55
CA VAL A 15 4.76 9.22 31.56
C VAL A 15 6.04 9.30 30.74
N LEU A 16 7.20 9.23 31.40
CA LEU A 16 8.49 9.23 30.70
C LEU A 16 8.65 8.01 29.79
N LEU A 17 8.20 6.83 30.23
CA LEU A 17 8.19 5.61 29.41
C LEU A 17 7.28 5.74 28.18
N ALA A 18 6.08 6.30 28.34
CA ALA A 18 5.17 6.50 27.21
C ALA A 18 5.72 7.50 26.18
N VAL A 19 6.31 8.61 26.64
CA VAL A 19 6.95 9.60 25.76
C VAL A 19 8.15 8.98 25.05
N LEU A 20 8.99 8.24 25.77
CA LEU A 20 10.14 7.55 25.18
C LEU A 20 9.68 6.54 24.11
N ALA A 21 8.65 5.75 24.39
CA ALA A 21 8.09 4.81 23.43
C ALA A 21 7.59 5.53 22.16
N ALA A 22 6.88 6.65 22.30
CA ALA A 22 6.41 7.44 21.17
C ALA A 22 7.58 8.01 20.33
N VAL A 23 8.62 8.54 20.99
CA VAL A 23 9.83 9.04 20.31
C VAL A 23 10.55 7.92 19.58
N LEU A 24 10.67 6.73 20.19
CA LEU A 24 11.29 5.58 19.55
C LEU A 24 10.48 5.11 18.34
N VAL A 25 9.15 5.01 18.44
CA VAL A 25 8.29 4.66 17.30
C VAL A 25 8.46 5.66 16.15
N TYR A 26 8.45 6.96 16.46
CA TYR A 26 8.67 8.00 15.47
C TYR A 26 10.05 7.88 14.80
N ALA A 27 11.11 7.74 15.60
CA ALA A 27 12.47 7.60 15.10
C ALA A 27 12.61 6.35 14.21
N THR A 28 12.02 5.21 14.61
CA THR A 28 12.03 3.98 13.82
C THR A 28 11.35 4.20 12.47
N VAL A 29 10.15 4.81 12.43
CA VAL A 29 9.45 5.10 11.17
C VAL A 29 10.26 6.02 10.26
N VAL A 30 10.85 7.09 10.82
CA VAL A 30 11.67 8.02 10.05
C VAL A 30 12.92 7.35 9.52
N LEU A 31 13.58 6.50 10.30
CA LEU A 31 14.77 5.77 9.88
C LEU A 31 14.45 4.70 8.84
N THR A 32 13.33 3.98 8.95
CA THR A 32 12.91 3.01 7.92
C THR A 32 12.49 3.70 6.63
N TYR A 33 11.84 4.86 6.71
CA TYR A 33 11.55 5.69 5.55
C TYR A 33 12.83 6.22 4.90
N ALA A 34 13.74 6.81 5.67
CA ALA A 34 15.01 7.33 5.17
C ALA A 34 15.90 6.23 4.57
N GLY A 35 15.93 5.03 5.17
CA GLY A 35 16.66 3.88 4.63
C GLY A 35 15.99 3.21 3.42
N GLY A 36 14.70 3.46 3.21
CA GLY A 36 13.92 3.01 2.05
C GLY A 36 13.99 3.97 0.86
N ILE A 37 14.48 5.20 1.04
CA ILE A 37 14.88 6.08 -0.06
C ILE A 37 16.22 5.55 -0.57
N ARG A 38 16.16 4.56 -1.46
CA ARG A 38 17.30 4.18 -2.30
C ARG A 38 17.17 4.93 -3.63
N ASP A 39 18.30 5.35 -4.19
CA ASP A 39 18.34 5.78 -5.59
C ASP A 39 17.81 4.61 -6.42
N SER A 40 16.82 4.87 -7.27
CA SER A 40 16.28 3.86 -8.18
C SER A 40 17.42 3.24 -8.97
N SER A 41 17.49 1.92 -8.96
CA SER A 41 18.45 1.21 -9.79
C SER A 41 17.71 0.64 -11.01
N GLU A 42 18.04 1.18 -12.18
CA GLU A 42 17.51 0.66 -13.45
C GLU A 42 18.17 -0.70 -13.71
N GLY A 43 17.41 -1.77 -13.53
CA GLY A 43 17.83 -3.14 -13.83
C GLY A 43 17.51 -3.45 -15.29
N CYS A 44 18.51 -3.79 -16.07
CA CYS A 44 18.33 -4.18 -17.47
C CYS A 44 18.55 -5.67 -17.67
N GLU A 45 17.54 -6.33 -18.23
CA GLU A 45 17.50 -7.75 -18.54
C GLU A 45 17.51 -7.95 -20.06
N THR A 46 18.30 -8.91 -20.55
CA THR A 46 18.33 -9.27 -21.97
C THR A 46 17.27 -10.33 -22.27
N VAL A 47 16.35 -10.02 -23.17
CA VAL A 47 15.26 -10.93 -23.56
C VAL A 47 15.62 -11.73 -24.81
N ILE A 48 16.18 -11.05 -25.82
CA ILE A 48 16.75 -11.66 -27.02
C ILE A 48 18.20 -11.22 -27.13
N ALA A 49 19.12 -12.16 -27.27
CA ALA A 49 20.54 -11.86 -27.32
C ALA A 49 20.95 -11.30 -28.69
N GLY A 50 22.01 -10.49 -28.70
CA GLY A 50 22.60 -10.00 -29.94
C GLY A 50 23.30 -8.65 -29.78
N ALA A 51 23.89 -8.20 -30.89
CA ALA A 51 24.53 -6.88 -30.96
C ALA A 51 23.48 -5.79 -31.18
N ASP A 52 23.75 -4.61 -30.64
CA ASP A 52 22.95 -3.40 -30.86
C ASP A 52 21.45 -3.53 -30.54
N PRO A 53 21.08 -3.92 -29.30
CA PRO A 53 19.70 -4.26 -28.98
C PRO A 53 18.79 -3.03 -28.88
N VAL A 54 17.56 -3.20 -29.35
CA VAL A 54 16.44 -2.31 -29.04
C VAL A 54 16.17 -2.38 -27.53
N THR A 55 16.20 -1.25 -26.85
CA THR A 55 15.99 -1.18 -25.41
C THR A 55 14.56 -0.71 -25.12
N VAL A 56 13.83 -1.49 -24.35
CA VAL A 56 12.48 -1.16 -23.89
C VAL A 56 12.57 -0.75 -22.44
N LYS A 57 12.29 0.53 -22.15
CA LYS A 57 12.23 1.03 -20.79
C LYS A 57 10.82 0.90 -20.26
N LEU A 58 10.65 0.18 -19.16
CA LEU A 58 9.40 0.09 -18.43
C LEU A 58 9.56 0.90 -17.15
N GLN A 59 8.90 2.06 -17.09
CA GLN A 59 8.83 2.86 -15.88
C GLN A 59 7.55 2.48 -15.13
N PRO A 60 7.63 1.79 -13.99
CA PRO A 60 6.44 1.40 -13.26
C PRO A 60 5.76 2.64 -12.68
N ALA A 61 4.45 2.77 -12.90
CA ALA A 61 3.66 3.94 -12.55
C ALA A 61 2.84 3.69 -11.27
N GLU A 62 2.15 2.54 -11.21
CA GLU A 62 1.26 2.19 -10.10
C GLU A 62 1.19 0.67 -9.90
N VAL A 63 1.04 0.25 -8.64
CA VAL A 63 0.67 -1.12 -8.28
C VAL A 63 -0.70 -1.08 -7.60
N ASP A 64 -1.73 -1.54 -8.30
CA ASP A 64 -3.07 -1.70 -7.76
C ASP A 64 -3.25 -3.11 -7.19
N ALA A 65 -2.92 -3.21 -5.90
CA ALA A 65 -3.07 -4.43 -5.11
C ALA A 65 -4.50 -5.00 -5.09
N ALA A 66 -5.52 -4.14 -5.11
CA ALA A 66 -6.92 -4.57 -5.01
C ALA A 66 -7.45 -5.10 -6.35
N ARG A 67 -6.97 -4.55 -7.47
CA ARG A 67 -7.31 -5.00 -8.83
C ARG A 67 -6.32 -5.99 -9.41
N GLN A 68 -5.22 -6.29 -8.70
CA GLN A 68 -4.14 -7.15 -9.19
C GLN A 68 -3.55 -6.63 -10.51
N ARG A 69 -3.19 -5.34 -10.54
CA ARG A 69 -2.60 -4.70 -11.74
C ARG A 69 -1.28 -4.02 -11.44
N LEU A 70 -0.35 -4.17 -12.37
CA LEU A 70 0.89 -3.41 -12.45
C LEU A 70 0.82 -2.53 -13.70
N GLU A 71 0.75 -1.22 -13.49
CA GLU A 71 0.76 -0.23 -14.57
C GLU A 71 2.18 0.30 -14.78
N PHE A 72 2.59 0.40 -16.03
CA PHE A 72 3.90 0.92 -16.41
C PHE A 72 3.82 1.78 -17.68
N GLN A 73 4.63 2.82 -17.70
CA GLN A 73 4.90 3.59 -18.90
C GLN A 73 6.03 2.90 -19.68
N MET A 74 5.70 2.41 -20.86
CA MET A 74 6.63 1.78 -21.78
C MET A 74 7.18 2.81 -22.74
N THR A 75 8.50 2.85 -22.89
CA THR A 75 9.22 3.71 -23.83
C THR A 75 10.18 2.88 -24.65
N LEU A 76 10.06 2.96 -25.97
CA LEU A 76 11.01 2.33 -26.88
C LEU A 76 12.25 3.23 -27.05
N VAL A 77 13.42 2.65 -26.87
CA VAL A 77 14.71 3.28 -27.15
C VAL A 77 15.42 2.41 -28.19
N PRO A 78 15.22 2.69 -29.49
CA PRO A 78 15.90 1.96 -30.57
C PRO A 78 17.41 2.14 -30.50
N SER A 79 18.13 1.31 -31.23
CA SER A 79 19.57 1.49 -31.39
C SER A 79 19.90 2.69 -32.27
N GLU A 80 21.18 3.11 -32.27
CA GLU A 80 21.64 4.24 -33.09
C GLU A 80 21.37 4.01 -34.59
N GLY A 81 21.37 2.76 -35.07
CA GLY A 81 21.08 2.42 -36.46
C GLY A 81 19.59 2.48 -36.83
N LEU A 82 18.69 2.43 -35.84
CA LEU A 82 17.24 2.43 -36.02
C LEU A 82 16.59 3.77 -35.64
N THR A 83 17.40 4.74 -35.22
CA THR A 83 16.97 6.10 -34.88
C THR A 83 17.44 7.04 -35.99
N SER A 84 16.54 7.88 -36.49
CA SER A 84 16.87 8.87 -37.52
C SER A 84 17.90 9.89 -37.02
N SER A 85 18.55 10.58 -37.96
CA SER A 85 19.52 11.64 -37.67
C SER A 85 18.99 12.81 -36.82
N ASP A 86 17.66 12.94 -36.68
CA ASP A 86 17.03 13.93 -35.82
C ASP A 86 17.04 13.55 -34.33
N GLY A 87 17.29 12.26 -34.02
CA GLY A 87 17.37 11.71 -32.67
C GLY A 87 16.03 11.40 -31.99
N TYR A 88 14.89 11.57 -32.69
CA TYR A 88 13.56 11.39 -32.09
C TYR A 88 12.58 10.60 -32.96
N THR A 89 12.88 10.38 -34.24
CA THR A 89 12.05 9.56 -35.14
C THR A 89 12.68 8.21 -35.44
N ALA A 90 11.85 7.21 -35.73
CA ALA A 90 12.32 5.89 -36.15
C ALA A 90 12.84 5.93 -37.60
N GLU A 91 13.98 5.31 -37.88
CA GLU A 91 14.51 5.20 -39.25
C GLU A 91 13.72 4.17 -40.07
N GLU A 92 13.33 3.06 -39.43
CA GLU A 92 12.50 1.99 -39.99
C GLU A 92 11.31 1.72 -39.06
N THR A 93 10.26 1.08 -39.58
CA THR A 93 9.12 0.69 -38.74
C THR A 93 9.54 -0.38 -37.73
N ILE A 94 9.28 -0.14 -36.44
CA ILE A 94 9.55 -1.08 -35.36
C ILE A 94 8.23 -1.51 -34.73
N SER A 95 8.01 -2.81 -34.64
CA SER A 95 6.84 -3.36 -33.96
C SER A 95 7.29 -4.03 -32.66
N LEU A 96 6.68 -3.62 -31.55
CA LEU A 96 6.97 -4.12 -30.22
C LEU A 96 5.83 -5.03 -29.76
N VAL A 97 6.13 -6.31 -29.60
CA VAL A 97 5.19 -7.30 -29.05
C VAL A 97 5.38 -7.36 -27.55
N THR A 98 4.30 -7.22 -26.80
CA THR A 98 4.28 -7.36 -25.35
C THR A 98 3.06 -8.15 -24.92
N PHE A 99 3.26 -9.18 -24.10
CA PHE A 99 2.17 -9.94 -23.50
C PHE A 99 2.61 -10.62 -22.18
N PRO A 100 1.67 -10.87 -21.26
CA PRO A 100 0.30 -10.38 -21.27
C PRO A 100 0.23 -8.88 -20.97
N VAL A 101 -0.75 -8.19 -21.58
CA VAL A 101 -1.13 -6.81 -21.25
C VAL A 101 -2.63 -6.63 -21.48
N ASP A 102 -3.25 -5.72 -20.74
CA ASP A 102 -4.66 -5.32 -20.94
C ASP A 102 -4.86 -4.47 -22.20
N GLY A 103 -3.81 -3.77 -22.64
CA GLY A 103 -3.80 -2.91 -23.82
C GLY A 103 -3.49 -3.67 -25.12
N PRO A 104 -3.13 -2.94 -26.19
CA PRO A 104 -2.64 -3.56 -27.41
C PRO A 104 -1.38 -4.38 -27.12
N SER A 105 -1.38 -5.65 -27.53
CA SER A 105 -0.22 -6.54 -27.42
C SER A 105 0.87 -6.22 -28.44
N VAL A 106 0.55 -5.43 -29.47
CA VAL A 106 1.51 -4.95 -30.47
C VAL A 106 1.44 -3.43 -30.51
N LEU A 107 2.58 -2.79 -30.35
CA LEU A 107 2.76 -1.36 -30.53
C LEU A 107 3.66 -1.12 -31.74
N THR A 108 3.13 -0.46 -32.77
CA THR A 108 3.87 -0.15 -33.99
C THR A 108 4.38 1.29 -33.93
N PHE A 109 5.66 1.47 -34.23
CA PHE A 109 6.35 2.74 -34.33
C PHE A 109 6.77 2.95 -35.80
N PRO A 110 5.98 3.68 -36.62
CA PRO A 110 6.25 3.81 -38.04
C PRO A 110 7.53 4.59 -38.36
N ALA A 111 8.15 4.27 -39.50
CA ALA A 111 9.30 5.01 -40.01
C ALA A 111 8.96 6.51 -40.22
N GLY A 112 9.84 7.39 -39.75
CA GLY A 112 9.69 8.84 -39.80
C GLY A 112 8.71 9.43 -38.78
N GLU A 113 8.08 8.61 -37.93
CA GLU A 113 7.25 9.07 -36.82
C GLU A 113 8.05 9.14 -35.51
N VAL A 114 7.56 9.96 -34.58
CA VAL A 114 8.20 10.19 -33.28
C VAL A 114 8.05 8.94 -32.41
N LEU A 115 9.12 8.56 -31.73
CA LEU A 115 9.13 7.49 -30.74
C LEU A 115 8.36 7.94 -29.49
N ASP A 116 7.08 7.59 -29.42
CA ASP A 116 6.21 7.92 -28.29
C ASP A 116 6.30 6.86 -27.16
N SER A 117 5.74 7.20 -26.00
CA SER A 117 5.57 6.29 -24.87
C SER A 117 4.11 5.81 -24.79
N SER A 118 3.91 4.57 -24.34
CA SER A 118 2.59 3.99 -24.16
C SER A 118 2.39 3.53 -22.73
N VAL A 119 1.20 3.78 -22.17
CA VAL A 119 0.82 3.24 -20.86
C VAL A 119 0.25 1.84 -21.07
N GLN A 120 0.85 0.87 -20.38
CA GLN A 120 0.44 -0.53 -20.42
C GLN A 120 0.16 -1.01 -18.99
N SER A 121 -0.73 -1.99 -18.88
CA SER A 121 -1.11 -2.62 -17.62
C SER A 121 -1.03 -4.13 -17.79
N ASP A 122 -0.39 -4.80 -16.85
CA ASP A 122 -0.33 -6.25 -16.77
C ASP A 122 -1.04 -6.77 -15.51
N PHE A 123 -1.57 -7.98 -15.59
CA PHE A 123 -2.11 -8.71 -14.46
C PHE A 123 -0.98 -9.16 -13.54
N ALA A 124 -1.04 -8.73 -12.28
CA ALA A 124 -0.08 -9.09 -11.27
C ALA A 124 -0.75 -10.00 -10.23
N GLU A 125 -0.45 -11.30 -10.28
CA GLU A 125 -1.02 -12.29 -9.38
C GLU A 125 -0.57 -12.05 -7.93
N GLY A 126 -1.50 -11.92 -6.99
CA GLY A 126 -1.19 -11.73 -5.58
C GLY A 126 -2.44 -11.74 -4.70
N THR A 127 -2.28 -11.86 -3.39
CA THR A 127 -3.41 -11.94 -2.43
C THR A 127 -3.41 -10.71 -1.54
N VAL A 128 -4.31 -9.76 -1.81
CA VAL A 128 -4.37 -8.48 -1.06
C VAL A 128 -4.75 -8.67 0.40
N GLU A 129 -5.43 -9.76 0.74
CA GLU A 129 -5.85 -10.08 2.09
C GLU A 129 -4.66 -10.32 3.03
N GLU A 130 -3.48 -10.66 2.50
CA GLU A 130 -2.22 -10.89 3.23
C GLU A 130 -1.49 -9.59 3.62
N TRP A 131 -2.11 -8.44 3.38
CA TRP A 131 -1.62 -7.13 3.81
C TRP A 131 -1.14 -7.15 5.28
N PRO A 132 0.01 -6.55 5.60
CA PRO A 132 0.87 -5.70 4.76
C PRO A 132 2.04 -6.44 4.10
N PHE A 133 2.07 -7.77 4.16
CA PHE A 133 3.15 -8.59 3.63
C PHE A 133 2.75 -9.26 2.31
N ASP A 134 1.78 -8.66 1.63
CA ASP A 134 1.29 -9.03 0.31
C ASP A 134 2.39 -8.89 -0.75
N SER A 135 2.43 -9.84 -1.68
CA SER A 135 3.33 -9.86 -2.84
C SER A 135 2.56 -10.08 -4.12
N TYR A 136 2.98 -9.41 -5.20
CA TYR A 136 2.35 -9.48 -6.51
C TYR A 136 3.37 -9.85 -7.55
N ARG A 137 3.04 -10.80 -8.43
CA ARG A 137 3.92 -11.32 -9.47
C ARG A 137 3.28 -11.10 -10.85
N ALA A 138 3.98 -10.35 -11.69
CA ALA A 138 3.68 -10.18 -13.10
C ALA A 138 4.73 -10.92 -13.93
N ASP A 139 4.34 -11.45 -15.09
CA ASP A 139 5.21 -12.24 -15.97
C ASP A 139 5.10 -11.68 -17.38
N LEU A 140 6.01 -10.76 -17.71
CA LEU A 140 5.92 -9.94 -18.90
C LEU A 140 6.92 -10.42 -19.96
N THR A 141 6.43 -10.72 -21.15
CA THR A 141 7.26 -11.06 -22.31
C THR A 141 7.21 -9.92 -23.30
N THR A 142 8.38 -9.41 -23.68
CA THR A 142 8.53 -8.25 -24.59
C THR A 142 9.65 -8.50 -25.58
N PHE A 143 9.37 -8.37 -26.87
CA PHE A 143 10.39 -8.41 -27.93
C PHE A 143 9.98 -7.54 -29.12
N ALA A 144 10.97 -7.08 -29.88
CA ALA A 144 10.75 -6.24 -31.06
C ALA A 144 11.06 -6.98 -32.36
N PHE A 145 10.43 -6.55 -33.45
CA PHE A 145 10.80 -6.90 -34.82
C PHE A 145 10.75 -5.67 -35.73
N LEU A 146 11.38 -5.77 -36.89
CA LEU A 146 11.36 -4.72 -37.92
C LEU A 146 10.22 -4.98 -38.92
N GLY A 147 9.57 -3.90 -39.34
CA GLY A 147 8.42 -3.94 -40.24
C GLY A 147 7.08 -3.94 -39.50
N GLU A 148 6.00 -3.86 -40.27
CA GLU A 148 4.63 -3.91 -39.76
C GLU A 148 4.18 -5.37 -39.58
N ASP A 149 3.41 -5.64 -38.52
CA ASP A 149 2.81 -6.96 -38.25
C ASP A 149 1.63 -7.22 -39.20
N ASP A 150 1.87 -7.26 -40.50
CA ASP A 150 0.87 -7.78 -41.43
C ASP A 150 0.81 -9.29 -41.17
N HIS A 151 -0.25 -9.73 -40.47
CA HIS A 151 -0.54 -11.11 -40.03
C HIS A 151 -0.55 -12.18 -41.16
N ASP A 152 -0.17 -11.80 -42.38
CA ASP A 152 -0.07 -12.65 -43.56
C ASP A 152 1.43 -12.84 -43.95
N ASP A 153 2.00 -13.96 -43.53
CA ASP A 153 3.11 -14.67 -44.20
C ASP A 153 4.53 -14.06 -44.25
N HIS A 154 4.88 -13.09 -43.40
CA HIS A 154 6.30 -12.76 -43.18
C HIS A 154 6.84 -13.44 -41.91
N GLU A 155 7.91 -14.21 -42.05
CA GLU A 155 8.71 -14.75 -40.95
C GLU A 155 9.32 -13.56 -40.19
N HIS A 156 8.56 -13.02 -39.23
CA HIS A 156 8.97 -11.87 -38.42
C HIS A 156 10.19 -12.28 -37.60
N THR A 157 11.37 -11.87 -38.09
CA THR A 157 12.64 -12.13 -37.42
C THR A 157 12.78 -11.10 -36.31
N ALA A 158 12.76 -11.55 -35.07
CA ALA A 158 12.93 -10.65 -33.94
C ALA A 158 14.36 -10.09 -33.89
N VAL A 159 14.44 -8.84 -33.46
CA VAL A 159 15.72 -8.15 -33.25
C VAL A 159 16.17 -8.32 -31.80
N PRO A 160 17.50 -8.22 -31.53
CA PRO A 160 18.02 -8.23 -30.18
C PRO A 160 17.29 -7.20 -29.32
N THR A 161 16.73 -7.66 -28.19
CA THR A 161 15.84 -6.85 -27.35
C THR A 161 16.28 -6.92 -25.89
N ARG A 162 16.38 -5.75 -25.25
CA ARG A 162 16.70 -5.59 -23.83
C ARG A 162 15.56 -4.86 -23.14
N VAL A 163 15.15 -5.31 -21.96
CA VAL A 163 14.12 -4.67 -21.15
C VAL A 163 14.77 -4.08 -19.91
N CYS A 164 14.58 -2.79 -19.68
CA CYS A 164 15.07 -2.09 -18.50
C CYS A 164 13.89 -1.65 -17.64
N ILE A 165 13.93 -1.97 -16.35
CA ILE A 165 12.85 -1.69 -15.40
C ILE A 165 13.42 -0.90 -14.22
N ASP A 166 12.73 0.17 -13.84
CA ASP A 166 13.01 0.88 -12.58
C ASP A 166 12.48 0.04 -11.40
N ASP A 167 13.30 -0.13 -10.37
CA ASP A 167 12.98 -0.94 -9.19
C ASP A 167 12.03 -0.23 -8.19
N SER A 168 11.68 1.04 -8.45
CA SER A 168 10.95 1.89 -7.52
C SER A 168 9.57 2.35 -8.02
N VAL A 169 8.56 2.14 -7.18
CA VAL A 169 7.22 2.75 -7.28
C VAL A 169 6.86 3.28 -5.91
N PRO A 170 6.19 4.45 -5.79
CA PRO A 170 5.76 4.96 -4.49
C PRO A 170 5.06 3.91 -3.63
N GLY A 171 5.71 3.55 -2.52
CA GLY A 171 5.19 2.61 -1.54
C GLY A 171 5.44 1.13 -1.82
N TRP A 172 6.08 0.78 -2.92
CA TRP A 172 6.42 -0.59 -3.34
C TRP A 172 7.91 -0.74 -3.64
N HIS A 173 8.37 -1.98 -3.59
CA HIS A 173 9.69 -2.40 -4.03
C HIS A 173 9.50 -3.47 -5.09
N LEU A 174 10.13 -3.28 -6.24
CA LEU A 174 10.09 -4.23 -7.34
C LEU A 174 11.38 -5.04 -7.39
N ASN A 175 11.27 -6.33 -7.68
CA ASN A 175 12.41 -7.19 -7.97
C ASN A 175 12.16 -7.86 -9.30
N THR A 176 13.15 -7.82 -10.18
CA THR A 176 13.07 -8.40 -11.52
C THR A 176 13.97 -9.62 -11.62
N VAL A 177 13.48 -10.67 -12.26
CA VAL A 177 14.27 -11.84 -12.64
C VAL A 177 13.84 -12.31 -14.03
N THR A 178 14.76 -12.86 -14.81
CA THR A 178 14.45 -13.46 -16.11
C THR A 178 14.22 -14.97 -16.00
N ALA A 179 13.30 -15.49 -16.81
CA ALA A 179 13.09 -16.92 -16.97
C ALA A 179 12.78 -17.25 -18.43
N ALA A 180 13.40 -18.32 -18.95
CA ALA A 180 13.06 -18.84 -20.26
C ALA A 180 11.68 -19.53 -20.21
N GLN A 181 10.81 -19.21 -21.17
CA GLN A 181 9.53 -19.88 -21.36
C GLN A 181 9.75 -21.27 -22.00
N PRO A 182 9.34 -22.36 -21.35
CA PRO A 182 9.58 -23.70 -21.88
C PRO A 182 8.71 -23.99 -23.11
N GLY A 183 9.34 -24.21 -24.26
CA GLY A 183 8.65 -24.67 -25.47
C GLY A 183 8.26 -23.58 -26.46
N ASP A 184 8.49 -22.31 -26.11
CA ASP A 184 8.26 -21.17 -26.98
C ASP A 184 9.60 -20.59 -27.46
N SER A 185 9.72 -20.38 -28.77
CA SER A 185 10.89 -19.78 -29.40
C SER A 185 10.48 -18.74 -30.43
N VAL A 186 11.36 -17.77 -30.66
CA VAL A 186 11.16 -16.72 -31.67
C VAL A 186 12.27 -16.83 -32.71
N PRO A 187 11.93 -16.77 -34.02
CA PRO A 187 12.92 -16.70 -35.08
C PRO A 187 13.76 -15.43 -34.93
N THR A 188 15.09 -15.57 -34.90
CA THR A 188 16.04 -14.44 -34.96
C THR A 188 16.98 -14.60 -36.14
N ALA A 189 17.76 -13.57 -36.45
CA ALA A 189 18.73 -13.63 -37.55
C ALA A 189 19.80 -14.73 -37.35
N ASP A 190 20.05 -15.12 -36.09
CA ASP A 190 21.03 -16.15 -35.71
C ASP A 190 20.38 -17.54 -35.48
N GLY A 191 19.07 -17.67 -35.72
CA GLY A 191 18.27 -18.89 -35.50
C GLY A 191 17.18 -18.72 -34.45
N ASP A 192 16.48 -19.80 -34.13
CA ASP A 192 15.43 -19.78 -33.09
C ASP A 192 16.05 -19.57 -31.70
N GLU A 193 15.69 -18.47 -31.03
CA GLU A 193 16.03 -18.23 -29.62
C GLU A 193 14.85 -18.55 -28.71
N ALA A 194 15.14 -19.03 -27.50
CA ALA A 194 14.10 -19.27 -26.51
C ALA A 194 13.50 -17.94 -26.04
N LEU A 195 12.16 -17.88 -26.00
CA LEU A 195 11.46 -16.73 -25.44
C LEU A 195 11.80 -16.58 -23.96
N THR A 196 12.28 -15.40 -23.57
CA THR A 196 12.57 -15.07 -22.17
C THR A 196 11.54 -14.08 -21.66
N SER A 197 10.91 -14.41 -20.54
CA SER A 197 10.01 -13.50 -19.85
C SER A 197 10.70 -12.81 -18.69
N VAL A 198 10.28 -11.58 -18.42
CA VAL A 198 10.71 -10.76 -17.30
C VAL A 198 9.66 -10.87 -16.21
N ILE A 199 10.03 -11.55 -15.14
CA ILE A 199 9.19 -11.72 -13.97
C ILE A 199 9.41 -10.52 -13.05
N ILE A 200 8.34 -9.79 -12.78
CA ILE A 200 8.35 -8.63 -11.89
C ILE A 200 7.62 -9.01 -10.61
N THR A 201 8.33 -8.95 -9.48
CA THR A 201 7.74 -9.20 -8.15
C THR A 201 7.66 -7.91 -7.36
N ALA A 202 6.45 -7.40 -7.13
CA ALA A 202 6.17 -6.24 -6.31
C ALA A 202 5.86 -6.63 -4.86
N THR A 203 6.52 -5.97 -3.91
CA THR A 203 6.28 -6.11 -2.47
C THR A 203 6.14 -4.75 -1.81
N ARG A 204 5.38 -4.64 -0.72
CA ARG A 204 5.25 -3.38 0.01
C ARG A 204 6.61 -2.91 0.50
N SER A 205 6.93 -1.63 0.28
CA SER A 205 8.17 -1.06 0.81
C SER A 205 8.18 -1.13 2.35
N ALA A 206 9.35 -1.28 2.95
CA ALA A 206 9.49 -1.37 4.41
C ALA A 206 8.91 -0.14 5.13
N SER A 207 8.96 1.03 4.50
CA SER A 207 8.40 2.27 5.03
C SER A 207 6.86 2.26 5.02
N THR A 208 6.25 1.78 3.93
CA THR A 208 4.79 1.54 3.84
C THR A 208 4.30 0.59 4.93
N VAL A 209 5.00 -0.54 5.10
CA VAL A 209 4.67 -1.54 6.13
C VAL A 209 4.80 -0.93 7.53
N ALA A 210 5.90 -0.23 7.81
CA ALA A 210 6.12 0.42 9.11
C ALA A 210 5.04 1.45 9.44
N PHE A 211 4.67 2.30 8.48
CA PHE A 211 3.58 3.26 8.63
C PHE A 211 2.25 2.58 8.96
N GLY A 212 1.91 1.51 8.22
CA GLY A 212 0.72 0.70 8.47
C GLY A 212 0.70 0.07 9.87
N ILE A 213 1.82 -0.51 10.31
CA ILE A 213 1.95 -1.11 11.66
C ILE A 213 1.74 -0.05 12.76
N VAL A 214 2.25 1.18 12.58
CA VAL A 214 2.04 2.26 13.55
C VAL A 214 0.57 2.66 13.62
N LEU A 215 -0.12 2.78 12.49
CA LEU A 215 -1.57 3.04 12.46
C LEU A 215 -2.35 1.94 13.19
N LEU A 216 -2.03 0.67 12.94
CA LEU A 216 -2.64 -0.47 13.65
C LEU A 216 -2.35 -0.41 15.16
N GLY A 217 -1.13 -0.06 15.56
CA GLY A 217 -0.76 0.14 16.95
C GLY A 217 -1.58 1.24 17.62
N MET A 218 -1.78 2.38 16.95
CA MET A 218 -2.64 3.46 17.43
C MET A 218 -4.11 3.01 17.57
N MET A 219 -4.61 2.26 16.59
CA MET A 219 -5.94 1.65 16.66
C MET A 219 -6.05 0.72 17.88
N ALA A 220 -5.05 -0.14 18.13
CA ALA A 220 -5.01 -1.08 19.25
C ALA A 220 -4.87 -0.41 20.63
N VAL A 221 -4.19 0.72 20.74
CA VAL A 221 -4.05 1.47 22.00
C VAL A 221 -5.38 2.12 22.41
N THR A 222 -6.18 2.57 21.44
CA THR A 222 -7.47 3.24 21.67
C THR A 222 -8.44 2.45 22.58
N PRO A 223 -8.80 1.18 22.31
CA PRO A 223 -9.68 0.39 23.17
C PRO A 223 -9.07 0.15 24.56
N VAL A 224 -7.75 0.01 24.67
CA VAL A 224 -7.07 -0.14 25.97
C VAL A 224 -7.28 1.10 26.84
N LEU A 225 -7.15 2.29 26.26
CA LEU A 225 -7.40 3.56 26.96
C LEU A 225 -8.87 3.70 27.35
N VAL A 226 -9.79 3.35 26.45
CA VAL A 226 -11.24 3.38 26.72
C VAL A 226 -11.60 2.40 27.85
N LEU A 227 -11.11 1.16 27.80
CA LEU A 227 -11.33 0.16 28.85
C LEU A 227 -10.73 0.62 30.19
N PHE A 228 -9.54 1.21 30.18
CA PHE A 228 -8.93 1.76 31.38
C PHE A 228 -9.82 2.84 32.03
N VAL A 229 -10.36 3.77 31.23
CA VAL A 229 -11.30 4.80 31.72
C VAL A 229 -12.59 4.18 32.21
N ALA A 230 -13.18 3.25 31.45
CA ALA A 230 -14.43 2.59 31.77
C ALA A 230 -14.36 1.77 33.07
N ILE A 231 -13.31 0.96 33.23
CA ILE A 231 -13.07 0.17 34.45
C ILE A 231 -12.79 1.08 35.64
N SER A 232 -12.04 2.18 35.45
CA SER A 232 -11.79 3.17 36.51
C SER A 232 -13.07 3.86 36.98
N ALA A 233 -13.99 4.16 36.06
CA ALA A 233 -15.31 4.70 36.39
C ALA A 233 -16.16 3.65 37.11
N TYR A 234 -16.19 2.40 36.61
CA TYR A 234 -16.96 1.31 37.23
C TYR A 234 -16.51 0.99 38.65
N THR A 235 -15.20 1.03 38.92
CA THR A 235 -14.61 0.79 40.25
C THR A 235 -14.75 1.98 41.21
N GLY A 236 -15.37 3.09 40.79
CA GLY A 236 -15.58 4.28 41.63
C GLY A 236 -14.34 5.14 41.84
N ARG A 237 -13.25 4.90 41.09
CA ARG A 237 -12.01 5.71 41.18
C ARG A 237 -12.12 7.05 40.44
N ARG A 238 -13.06 7.17 39.50
CA ARG A 238 -13.36 8.40 38.74
C ARG A 238 -14.86 8.65 38.71
N ARG A 239 -15.26 9.93 38.63
CA ARG A 239 -16.66 10.33 38.46
C ARG A 239 -17.12 10.00 37.03
N VAL A 240 -18.38 9.61 36.91
CA VAL A 240 -19.01 9.36 35.61
C VAL A 240 -19.52 10.70 35.08
N GLU A 241 -19.04 11.11 33.92
CA GLU A 241 -19.44 12.33 33.21
C GLU A 241 -20.06 11.98 31.85
N ALA A 242 -21.06 12.76 31.41
CA ALA A 242 -21.75 12.51 30.14
C ALA A 242 -20.83 12.72 28.94
N THR A 243 -19.89 13.65 29.07
CA THR A 243 -18.86 13.99 28.08
C THR A 243 -18.00 12.78 27.69
N LEU A 244 -17.67 11.91 28.64
CA LEU A 244 -16.90 10.69 28.39
C LEU A 244 -17.68 9.66 27.58
N THR A 245 -19.01 9.59 27.74
CA THR A 245 -19.86 8.71 26.89
C THR A 245 -19.76 9.14 25.43
N SER A 246 -19.86 10.44 25.15
CA SER A 246 -19.73 10.99 23.80
C SER A 246 -18.34 10.75 23.22
N TRP A 247 -17.28 10.89 24.02
CA TRP A 247 -15.91 10.60 23.58
C TRP A 247 -15.69 9.13 23.22
N ILE A 248 -16.18 8.19 24.05
CA ILE A 248 -16.10 6.75 23.74
C ILE A 248 -16.88 6.42 22.47
N GLY A 249 -18.09 7.00 22.32
CA GLY A 249 -18.87 6.86 21.09
C GLY A 249 -18.15 7.38 19.85
N ALA A 250 -17.52 8.55 19.94
CA ALA A 250 -16.73 9.12 18.84
C ALA A 250 -15.56 8.21 18.43
N MET A 251 -14.86 7.61 19.41
CA MET A 251 -13.78 6.67 19.14
C MET A 251 -14.26 5.44 18.37
N LEU A 252 -15.46 4.92 18.68
CA LEU A 252 -16.04 3.78 17.96
C LEU A 252 -16.25 4.07 16.47
N PHE A 253 -16.75 5.27 16.14
CA PHE A 253 -16.95 5.67 14.75
C PHE A 253 -15.65 6.07 14.04
N ALA A 254 -14.64 6.54 14.77
CA ALA A 254 -13.36 6.95 14.20
C ALA A 254 -12.51 5.77 13.69
N VAL A 255 -12.75 4.54 14.16
CA VAL A 255 -11.99 3.35 13.74
C VAL A 255 -12.19 3.03 12.26
N ILE A 256 -13.40 3.22 11.71
CA ILE A 256 -13.70 2.86 10.32
C ILE A 256 -12.88 3.72 9.33
N PRO A 257 -12.90 5.08 9.41
CA PRO A 257 -12.02 5.90 8.59
C PRO A 257 -10.54 5.57 8.78
N LEU A 258 -10.12 5.33 10.03
CA LEU A 258 -8.72 5.04 10.34
C LEU A 258 -8.22 3.73 9.69
N ARG A 259 -9.07 2.69 9.66
CA ARG A 259 -8.84 1.44 8.94
C ARG A 259 -8.70 1.66 7.43
N ASN A 260 -9.45 2.61 6.86
CA ASN A 260 -9.38 2.94 5.44
C ASN A 260 -8.18 3.82 5.06
N PHE A 261 -7.42 4.33 6.04
CA PHE A 261 -6.15 5.03 5.79
C PHE A 261 -4.94 4.10 5.75
N LEU A 262 -5.15 2.79 5.91
CA LEU A 262 -4.07 1.84 5.71
C LEU A 262 -3.58 1.92 4.25
N PRO A 263 -2.27 1.89 4.00
CA PRO A 263 -1.70 1.96 2.66
C PRO A 263 -2.32 0.97 1.67
N GLY A 264 -2.75 1.48 0.51
CA GLY A 264 -3.42 0.68 -0.50
C GLY A 264 -4.87 0.28 -0.15
N SER A 265 -5.41 0.75 0.98
CA SER A 265 -6.80 0.57 1.40
C SER A 265 -7.29 -0.87 1.23
N PRO A 266 -6.67 -1.86 1.89
CA PRO A 266 -6.96 -3.27 1.66
C PRO A 266 -8.47 -3.56 1.78
N PRO A 267 -9.05 -4.41 0.91
CA PRO A 267 -10.48 -4.71 0.92
C PRO A 267 -10.96 -5.23 2.27
N VAL A 268 -12.25 -5.05 2.55
CA VAL A 268 -12.89 -5.60 3.76
C VAL A 268 -12.80 -7.12 3.71
N GLY A 269 -12.31 -7.74 4.78
CA GLY A 269 -12.04 -9.17 4.85
C GLY A 269 -10.56 -9.55 4.80
N SER A 270 -9.66 -8.56 4.78
CA SER A 270 -8.21 -8.80 4.91
C SER A 270 -7.84 -9.33 6.29
N TRP A 271 -6.70 -10.02 6.43
CA TRP A 271 -6.25 -10.62 7.69
C TRP A 271 -6.24 -9.65 8.88
N ILE A 272 -5.86 -8.39 8.63
CA ILE A 272 -5.87 -7.32 9.63
C ILE A 272 -7.24 -7.05 10.25
N ASP A 273 -8.34 -7.27 9.51
CA ASP A 273 -9.67 -7.01 10.01
C ASP A 273 -10.01 -8.04 11.12
N TYR A 274 -9.61 -9.29 10.93
CA TYR A 274 -9.77 -10.37 11.90
C TYR A 274 -8.79 -10.26 13.08
N LEU A 275 -7.54 -9.89 12.81
CA LEU A 275 -6.47 -9.88 13.83
C LEU A 275 -6.48 -8.63 14.70
N VAL A 276 -6.90 -7.48 14.18
CA VAL A 276 -6.81 -6.19 14.88
C VAL A 276 -8.15 -5.47 14.94
N VAL A 277 -8.75 -5.16 13.78
CA VAL A 277 -9.90 -4.23 13.70
C VAL A 277 -11.09 -4.76 14.49
N LEU A 278 -11.40 -6.05 14.35
CA LEU A 278 -12.47 -6.72 15.10
C LEU A 278 -12.28 -6.58 16.61
N TRP A 279 -11.07 -6.80 17.12
CA TRP A 279 -10.76 -6.69 18.55
C TRP A 279 -10.77 -5.25 19.04
N VAL A 280 -10.39 -4.30 18.18
CA VAL A 280 -10.50 -2.87 18.47
C VAL A 280 -11.97 -2.49 18.66
N ILE A 281 -12.84 -2.85 17.71
CA ILE A 281 -14.28 -2.60 17.80
C ILE A 281 -14.87 -3.28 19.03
N ALA A 282 -14.57 -4.56 19.24
CA ALA A 282 -15.06 -5.31 20.40
C ALA A 282 -14.62 -4.67 21.73
N GLY A 283 -13.37 -4.23 21.83
CA GLY A 283 -12.85 -3.52 23.00
C GLY A 283 -13.53 -2.19 23.25
N LEU A 284 -13.80 -1.40 22.19
CA LEU A 284 -14.51 -0.13 22.29
C LEU A 284 -15.98 -0.32 22.71
N VAL A 285 -16.68 -1.27 22.10
CA VAL A 285 -18.07 -1.61 22.47
C VAL A 285 -18.14 -2.12 23.91
N THR A 286 -17.20 -2.99 24.31
CA THR A 286 -17.11 -3.49 25.69
C THR A 286 -16.85 -2.35 26.67
N GLY A 287 -15.93 -1.44 26.34
CA GLY A 287 -15.64 -0.27 27.16
C GLY A 287 -16.84 0.66 27.30
N LEU A 288 -17.59 0.89 26.22
CA LEU A 288 -18.84 1.65 26.25
C LEU A 288 -19.88 0.98 27.16
N ALA A 289 -20.07 -0.33 27.05
CA ALA A 289 -21.00 -1.09 27.87
C ALA A 289 -20.61 -1.02 29.37
N ILE A 290 -19.33 -1.20 29.70
CA ILE A 290 -18.82 -1.04 31.08
C ILE A 290 -19.06 0.38 31.58
N TYR A 291 -18.83 1.39 30.74
CA TYR A 291 -19.03 2.79 31.12
C TYR A 291 -20.51 3.09 31.39
N ILE A 292 -21.43 2.58 30.58
CA ILE A 292 -22.88 2.69 30.81
C ILE A 292 -23.28 1.95 32.10
N ALA A 293 -22.70 0.77 32.37
CA ALA A 293 -22.92 0.07 33.64
C ALA A 293 -22.41 0.87 34.85
N ALA A 294 -21.27 1.55 34.71
CA ALA A 294 -20.75 2.47 35.72
C ALA A 294 -21.70 3.65 35.94
N TRP A 295 -22.25 4.22 34.87
CA TRP A 295 -23.28 5.24 34.94
C TRP A 295 -24.51 4.77 35.71
N ASN A 296 -25.03 3.58 35.41
CA ASN A 296 -26.20 3.06 36.12
C ASN A 296 -25.92 2.79 37.60
N ARG A 297 -24.70 2.34 37.92
CA ARG A 297 -24.28 2.04 39.30
C ARG A 297 -24.07 3.31 40.15
N TRP A 298 -23.46 4.35 39.57
CA TRP A 298 -23.00 5.54 40.29
C TRP A 298 -23.78 6.81 39.95
N GLY A 299 -24.66 6.78 38.95
CA GLY A 299 -25.46 7.91 38.50
C GLY A 299 -26.41 8.38 39.58
N HIS A 300 -26.46 9.69 39.81
CA HIS A 300 -27.37 10.28 40.79
C HIS A 300 -28.82 9.95 40.43
N ARG A 301 -29.59 9.40 41.39
CA ARG A 301 -31.04 9.25 41.23
C ARG A 301 -31.64 10.62 40.93
N ALA A 302 -32.49 10.71 39.91
CA ALA A 302 -33.26 11.91 39.66
C ALA A 302 -34.04 12.27 40.93
N ILE A 303 -33.78 13.46 41.50
CA ILE A 303 -34.58 13.98 42.61
C ILE A 303 -36.00 14.17 42.06
N PRO A 304 -37.04 13.55 42.65
CA PRO A 304 -38.41 13.77 42.23
C PRO A 304 -38.69 15.27 42.21
N ARG A 305 -39.26 15.79 41.11
CA ARG A 305 -39.69 17.19 41.06
C ARG A 305 -40.59 17.44 42.25
N GLN A 306 -40.18 18.34 43.13
CA GLN A 306 -41.00 18.76 44.26
C GLN A 306 -42.31 19.34 43.68
N PRO A 307 -43.50 18.92 44.14
CA PRO A 307 -44.76 19.45 43.64
C PRO A 307 -44.75 20.96 43.77
N ALA A 308 -45.22 21.66 42.73
CA ALA A 308 -45.32 23.12 42.76
C ALA A 308 -46.07 23.56 44.03
N PRO A 309 -45.57 24.57 44.77
CA PRO A 309 -46.29 25.06 45.94
C PRO A 309 -47.70 25.46 45.51
N ALA A 310 -48.70 24.91 46.20
CA ALA A 310 -50.09 25.26 45.97
C ALA A 310 -50.22 26.78 46.08
N ARG A 311 -50.77 27.40 45.02
CA ARG A 311 -51.16 28.82 45.05
C ARG A 311 -52.03 29.01 46.28
N SER A 312 -51.54 29.78 47.25
CA SER A 312 -52.39 30.30 48.31
C SER A 312 -53.35 31.29 47.66
N ASP A 313 -54.61 30.89 47.53
CA ASP A 313 -55.71 31.82 47.29
C ASP A 313 -55.81 32.72 48.54
N GLU A 314 -55.19 33.89 48.50
CA GLU A 314 -55.50 34.98 49.44
C GLU A 314 -56.67 35.79 48.87
N LEU A 315 -57.72 35.83 49.69
CA LEU A 315 -58.93 36.68 49.62
C LEU A 315 -58.59 38.15 49.88
#